data_AF-A0A0A9Z2M9-F1
#
_entry.id   AF-A0A0A9Z2M9-F1
#
_cell.length_a   1.000
_cell.length_b   1.000
_cell.length_c   1.000
_cell.angle_alpha   90.00
_cell.angle_beta   90.00
_cell.angle_gamma   90.00
#
_symmetry.space_group_name_H-M   'P 1'
#
loop_
_entity.id
_entity.type
_entity.pdbx_description
1 polymer ?
#
loop_
_entity_poly.entity_id
_entity_poly.type
_entity_poly.pdbx_seq_one_letter_code
_entity_poly.pdbx_strand_id
1 'polypeptide(L)'
;WEVVAVFGSVQMAASRLINLQHHRIAQCHTVQINITGDEGVPIQVDGEAWIQPPGVIRIIHKNKMKMLSRNRALETSLRSWHEKQKQSKPRSPGPNMLSQNEMQLLLTFIEATTTLVKCVKVMIIRHPNLEAEVYELAERTEANLEKVHPSGKIQQGPELRSLLTALVSSARELHEEACSLLKDKGDSLQMEAELEAQLSNALASMETELRKCHISEIGQTLVYLHHISAESERKGKGGKLSWLKFRRETKEKGDFPKGMSRDVSSWGVQEVGFWLESLQLTEYIEVFTSHDIRGREVMTLTRRDLKDLGVTKVGHVKRILHAAKDLASCSTG
;
A
#
# COMPACT_ATOMS: atom_id res chain seq x y z
N TRP A 1 52.31 17.16 -15.37
CA TRP A 1 52.58 15.81 -15.87
C TRP A 1 53.22 15.02 -14.75
N GLU A 2 53.19 13.70 -14.81
CA GLU A 2 53.77 12.84 -13.77
C GLU A 2 55.13 12.32 -14.22
N VAL A 3 56.10 12.33 -13.29
CA VAL A 3 57.44 11.77 -13.48
C VAL A 3 57.55 10.54 -12.61
N VAL A 4 57.88 9.41 -13.22
CA VAL A 4 57.88 8.10 -12.57
C VAL A 4 59.24 7.44 -12.78
N ALA A 5 59.77 6.83 -11.72
CA ALA A 5 60.90 5.92 -11.82
C ALA A 5 60.43 4.49 -12.10
N VAL A 6 61.18 3.80 -12.95
CA VAL A 6 61.00 2.39 -13.27
C VAL A 6 62.34 1.70 -13.09
N PHE A 7 62.39 0.65 -12.25
CA PHE A 7 63.64 0.03 -11.82
C PHE A 7 63.95 -1.30 -12.54
N GLY A 8 63.21 -1.62 -13.62
CA GLY A 8 63.47 -2.81 -14.43
C GLY A 8 62.55 -2.94 -15.64
N SER A 9 62.94 -3.78 -16.59
CA SER A 9 62.19 -4.02 -17.83
C SER A 9 60.79 -4.60 -17.58
N VAL A 10 60.64 -5.46 -16.57
CA VAL A 10 59.33 -6.01 -16.15
C VAL A 10 58.40 -4.92 -15.64
N GLN A 11 58.90 -3.97 -14.83
CA GLN A 11 58.11 -2.82 -14.36
C GLN A 11 57.76 -1.86 -15.50
N MET A 12 58.63 -1.73 -16.50
CA MET A 12 58.38 -0.88 -17.69
C MET A 12 57.28 -1.46 -18.58
N ALA A 13 57.26 -2.78 -18.78
CA ALA A 13 56.20 -3.45 -19.55
C ALA A 13 54.87 -3.43 -18.79
N ALA A 14 54.90 -3.74 -17.49
CA ALA A 14 53.71 -3.79 -16.67
C ALA A 14 53.09 -2.39 -16.46
N SER A 15 53.89 -1.33 -16.39
CA SER A 15 53.47 0.09 -16.38
C SER A 15 52.51 0.48 -17.52
N ARG A 16 52.65 -0.14 -18.70
CA ARG A 16 51.81 0.13 -19.87
C ARG A 16 50.56 -0.75 -19.93
N LEU A 17 50.57 -1.91 -19.28
CA LEU A 17 49.57 -2.97 -19.43
C LEU A 17 48.67 -3.13 -18.20
N ILE A 18 49.14 -2.78 -17.00
CA ILE A 18 48.46 -3.00 -15.73
C ILE A 18 48.73 -1.79 -14.82
N ASN A 19 47.71 -1.30 -14.13
CA ASN A 19 47.80 -0.11 -13.25
C ASN A 19 48.55 -0.43 -11.94
N LEU A 20 49.82 -0.81 -12.04
CA LEU A 20 50.71 -1.03 -10.90
C LEU A 20 51.05 0.30 -10.22
N GLN A 21 51.34 0.24 -8.92
CA GLN A 21 51.85 1.39 -8.20
C GLN A 21 53.22 1.78 -8.73
N HIS A 22 53.24 2.85 -9.51
CA HIS A 22 54.43 3.49 -10.01
C HIS A 22 55.17 4.22 -8.88
N HIS A 23 56.51 4.18 -8.87
CA HIS A 23 57.28 5.02 -7.95
C HIS A 23 57.28 6.46 -8.47
N ARG A 24 56.24 7.21 -8.10
CA ARG A 24 56.06 8.60 -8.50
C ARG A 24 57.14 9.47 -7.86
N ILE A 25 57.98 10.08 -8.69
CA ILE A 25 59.04 10.99 -8.26
C ILE A 25 58.45 12.40 -8.05
N ALA A 26 57.69 12.89 -9.03
CA ALA A 26 57.18 14.25 -9.01
C ALA A 26 55.94 14.44 -9.88
N GLN A 27 55.22 15.54 -9.65
CA GLN A 27 54.28 16.10 -10.62
C GLN A 27 54.66 17.55 -10.88
N CYS A 28 55.15 17.82 -12.09
CA CYS A 28 55.66 19.12 -12.45
C CYS A 28 55.31 19.49 -13.90
N HIS A 29 55.59 20.74 -14.24
CA HIS A 29 55.47 21.29 -15.59
C HIS A 29 56.79 21.20 -16.36
N THR A 30 57.90 21.31 -15.62
CA THR A 30 59.26 21.28 -16.16
C THR A 30 60.07 20.25 -15.39
N VAL A 31 60.78 19.41 -16.13
CA VAL A 31 61.81 18.50 -15.60
C VAL A 31 63.13 18.94 -16.18
N GLN A 32 64.16 19.05 -15.33
CA GLN A 32 65.53 19.28 -15.76
C GLN A 32 66.40 18.12 -15.25
N ILE A 33 67.08 17.45 -16.17
CA ILE A 33 68.02 16.37 -15.88
C ILE A 33 69.42 16.90 -16.22
N ASN A 34 70.30 16.98 -15.23
CA ASN A 34 71.69 17.38 -15.40
C ASN A 34 72.56 16.12 -15.44
N ILE A 35 73.24 15.89 -16.55
CA ILE A 35 74.18 14.79 -16.73
C ILE A 35 75.58 15.39 -16.58
N THR A 36 76.19 15.20 -15.41
CA THR A 36 77.47 15.82 -15.03
C THR A 36 78.67 14.88 -15.13
N GLY A 37 78.46 13.61 -15.50
CA GLY A 37 79.54 12.65 -15.74
C GLY A 37 80.33 12.97 -17.01
N ASP A 38 81.39 12.21 -17.27
CA ASP A 38 82.17 12.21 -18.51
C ASP A 38 81.65 11.22 -19.55
N GLU A 39 80.95 10.16 -19.11
CA GLU A 39 80.26 9.22 -19.97
C GLU A 39 78.82 9.63 -20.30
N GLY A 40 78.38 9.32 -21.53
CA GLY A 40 77.02 9.60 -21.97
C GLY A 40 75.99 8.60 -21.44
N VAL A 41 74.74 9.04 -21.29
CA VAL A 41 73.63 8.23 -20.75
C VAL A 41 72.74 7.73 -21.90
N PRO A 42 72.37 6.44 -21.96
CA PRO A 42 71.44 5.95 -22.97
C PRO A 42 70.03 6.50 -22.74
N ILE A 43 69.44 7.05 -23.80
CA ILE A 43 68.10 7.64 -23.80
C ILE A 43 67.30 7.08 -24.96
N GLN A 44 65.99 6.88 -24.75
CA GLN A 44 65.05 6.53 -25.80
C GLN A 44 63.83 7.44 -25.73
N VAL A 45 63.48 8.08 -26.85
CA VAL A 45 62.28 8.90 -27.00
C VAL A 45 61.55 8.46 -28.26
N ASP A 46 60.26 8.17 -28.12
CA ASP A 46 59.38 7.73 -29.22
C ASP A 46 59.92 6.56 -30.07
N GLY A 47 60.71 5.68 -29.44
CA GLY A 47 61.32 4.54 -30.11
C GLY A 47 62.76 4.79 -30.60
N GLU A 48 63.17 6.04 -30.82
CA GLU A 48 64.52 6.40 -31.22
C GLU A 48 65.47 6.41 -30.01
N ALA A 49 66.56 5.65 -30.08
CA ALA A 49 67.55 5.53 -29.01
C ALA A 49 68.87 6.21 -29.38
N TRP A 50 69.46 6.97 -28.45
CA TRP A 50 70.77 7.60 -28.60
C TRP A 50 71.50 7.68 -27.26
N ILE A 51 72.82 7.90 -27.32
CA ILE A 51 73.63 8.22 -26.13
C ILE A 51 73.67 9.73 -25.96
N GLN A 52 73.13 10.22 -24.85
CA GLN A 52 73.14 11.63 -24.51
C GLN A 52 74.47 12.01 -23.85
N PRO A 53 75.29 12.88 -24.45
CA PRO A 53 76.52 13.36 -23.83
C PRO A 53 76.23 14.24 -22.60
N PRO A 54 77.26 14.50 -21.77
CA PRO A 54 77.16 15.38 -20.61
C PRO A 54 76.52 16.73 -20.96
N GLY A 55 75.58 17.18 -20.13
CA GLY A 55 74.78 18.36 -20.43
C GLY A 55 73.45 18.39 -19.68
N VAL A 56 72.51 19.20 -20.19
CA VAL A 56 71.22 19.44 -19.53
C VAL A 56 70.08 19.09 -20.48
N ILE A 57 69.21 18.18 -20.06
CA ILE A 57 67.94 17.89 -20.73
C ILE A 57 66.83 18.61 -20.00
N ARG A 58 66.04 19.39 -20.74
CA ARG A 58 64.89 20.10 -20.19
C ARG A 58 63.61 19.68 -20.90
N ILE A 59 62.74 18.99 -20.18
CA ILE A 59 61.42 18.57 -20.67
C ILE A 59 60.40 19.57 -20.15
N ILE A 60 59.72 20.27 -21.05
CA ILE A 60 58.71 21.28 -20.72
C ILE A 60 57.38 20.84 -21.33
N HIS A 61 56.40 20.59 -20.48
CA HIS A 61 55.08 20.18 -20.95
C HIS A 61 54.23 21.40 -21.35
N LYS A 62 53.98 21.60 -22.65
CA LYS A 62 53.35 22.83 -23.18
C LYS A 62 51.81 22.91 -23.14
N ASN A 63 51.04 21.91 -22.69
CA ASN A 63 49.57 22.04 -22.74
C ASN A 63 49.01 23.02 -21.70
N LYS A 64 48.39 24.08 -22.22
CA LYS A 64 47.36 24.88 -21.57
C LYS A 64 46.00 24.17 -21.71
N MET A 65 45.67 23.31 -20.75
CA MET A 65 44.27 23.10 -20.38
C MET A 65 44.22 23.21 -18.86
N LYS A 66 43.54 24.24 -18.37
CA LYS A 66 43.22 24.33 -16.94
C LYS A 66 42.27 23.15 -16.66
N MET A 67 42.78 22.08 -16.04
CA MET A 67 41.89 21.19 -15.33
C MET A 67 41.12 22.04 -14.33
N LEU A 68 39.80 21.88 -14.28
CA LEU A 68 38.98 22.34 -13.16
C LEU A 68 39.59 21.73 -11.89
N SER A 69 40.38 22.52 -11.17
CA SER A 69 40.87 22.09 -9.87
C SER A 69 39.67 22.03 -8.94
N ARG A 70 39.57 20.94 -8.19
CA ARG A 70 38.56 20.74 -7.17
C ARG A 70 38.62 21.91 -6.18
N ASN A 71 37.73 22.89 -6.37
CA ASN A 71 37.69 24.07 -5.53
C ASN A 71 36.98 23.68 -4.25
N ARG A 72 37.75 23.44 -3.17
CA ARG A 72 37.21 23.00 -1.88
C ARG A 72 36.26 24.04 -1.29
N ALA A 73 36.50 25.34 -1.52
CA ALA A 73 35.57 26.39 -1.12
C ALA A 73 34.26 26.29 -1.90
N LEU A 74 34.32 26.12 -3.23
CA LEU A 74 33.12 25.86 -4.05
C LEU A 74 32.40 24.59 -3.59
N GLU A 75 33.09 23.47 -3.33
CA GLU A 75 32.47 22.25 -2.81
C GLU A 75 31.83 22.46 -1.44
N THR A 76 32.41 23.32 -0.60
CA THR A 76 31.88 23.60 0.75
C THR A 76 30.69 24.56 0.67
N SER A 77 30.73 25.51 -0.26
CA SER A 77 29.59 26.35 -0.67
C SER A 77 28.50 25.51 -1.34
N LEU A 78 28.84 24.50 -2.15
CA LEU A 78 27.88 23.61 -2.81
C LEU A 78 27.28 22.64 -1.79
N ARG A 79 28.07 22.13 -0.84
CA ARG A 79 27.57 21.32 0.28
C ARG A 79 26.68 22.14 1.20
N SER A 80 27.07 23.36 1.56
CA SER A 80 26.22 24.24 2.38
C SER A 80 24.99 24.74 1.62
N TRP A 81 25.08 24.96 0.31
CA TRP A 81 23.93 25.24 -0.55
C TRP A 81 23.02 24.01 -0.71
N HIS A 82 23.57 22.80 -0.88
CA HIS A 82 22.82 21.54 -0.86
C HIS A 82 22.18 21.29 0.51
N GLU A 83 22.85 21.59 1.61
CA GLU A 83 22.30 21.46 2.98
C GLU A 83 21.17 22.47 3.20
N LYS A 84 21.34 23.71 2.71
CA LYS A 84 20.28 24.73 2.70
C LYS A 84 19.12 24.33 1.80
N GLN A 85 19.36 23.70 0.64
CA GLN A 85 18.33 23.11 -0.23
C GLN A 85 17.65 21.87 0.38
N LYS A 86 18.35 21.11 1.23
CA LYS A 86 17.82 19.97 2.00
C LYS A 86 16.98 20.43 3.20
N GLN A 87 17.24 21.63 3.70
CA GLN A 87 16.42 22.32 4.71
C GLN A 87 15.28 23.15 4.10
N SER A 88 15.35 23.56 2.82
CA SER A 88 14.36 24.45 2.19
C SER A 88 13.50 23.83 1.08
N LYS A 89 13.73 22.58 0.66
CA LYS A 89 12.80 21.84 -0.21
C LYS A 89 11.90 20.93 0.63
N PRO A 90 10.57 20.94 0.44
CA PRO A 90 9.72 19.91 1.01
C PRO A 90 10.18 18.56 0.42
N ARG A 91 10.71 17.69 1.27
CA ARG A 91 11.12 16.33 0.88
C ARG A 91 9.91 15.63 0.28
N SER A 92 10.00 15.24 -0.99
CA SER A 92 9.28 14.06 -1.44
C SER A 92 9.74 12.89 -0.56
N PRO A 93 8.84 12.21 0.17
CA PRO A 93 9.23 11.13 1.06
C PRO A 93 9.96 10.04 0.25
N GLY A 94 11.08 9.55 0.76
CA GLY A 94 11.70 8.34 0.22
C GLY A 94 10.70 7.17 0.29
N PRO A 95 10.90 6.07 -0.45
CA PRO A 95 9.92 5.00 -0.58
C PRO A 95 9.46 4.39 0.76
N ASN A 96 10.26 4.54 1.84
CA ASN A 96 9.97 4.01 3.18
C ASN A 96 9.43 5.07 4.16
N MET A 97 9.28 6.33 3.78
CA MET A 97 8.72 7.37 4.64
C MET A 97 7.23 7.54 4.34
N LEU A 98 6.41 7.56 5.39
CA LEU A 98 4.98 7.80 5.24
C LEU A 98 4.73 9.25 4.85
N SER A 99 3.91 9.46 3.82
CA SER A 99 3.38 10.76 3.46
C SER A 99 2.43 11.31 4.53
N GLN A 100 2.12 12.62 4.47
CA GLN A 100 1.13 13.23 5.39
C GLN A 100 -0.25 12.58 5.28
N ASN A 101 -0.66 12.16 4.08
CA ASN A 101 -1.92 11.44 3.86
C ASN A 101 -1.86 10.03 4.46
N GLU A 102 -0.76 9.28 4.26
CA GLU A 102 -0.57 7.99 4.92
C GLU A 102 -0.56 8.12 6.45
N MET A 103 -0.04 9.21 6.99
CA MET A 103 -0.03 9.46 8.42
C MET A 103 -1.44 9.63 9.00
N GLN A 104 -2.35 10.29 8.27
CA GLN A 104 -3.76 10.39 8.65
C GLN A 104 -4.45 9.02 8.61
N LEU A 105 -4.19 8.23 7.57
CA LEU A 105 -4.69 6.85 7.47
C LEU A 105 -4.11 5.93 8.54
N LEU A 106 -2.86 6.17 8.96
CA LEU A 106 -2.22 5.44 10.04
C LEU A 106 -2.94 5.70 11.36
N LEU A 107 -3.34 6.94 11.64
CA LEU A 107 -4.10 7.27 12.84
C LEU A 107 -5.45 6.54 12.91
N THR A 108 -6.19 6.52 11.81
CA THR A 108 -7.47 5.77 11.75
C THR A 108 -7.25 4.27 11.88
N PHE A 109 -6.17 3.74 11.30
CA PHE A 109 -5.77 2.34 11.46
C PHE A 109 -5.40 1.99 12.91
N ILE A 110 -4.63 2.85 13.59
CA ILE A 110 -4.26 2.70 15.00
C ILE A 110 -5.50 2.68 15.88
N GLU A 111 -6.45 3.60 15.65
CA GLU A 111 -7.70 3.67 16.41
C GLU A 111 -8.56 2.41 16.24
N ALA A 112 -8.74 1.96 15.00
CA ALA A 112 -9.47 0.72 14.71
C ALA A 112 -8.78 -0.50 15.35
N THR A 113 -7.45 -0.58 15.29
CA THR A 113 -6.67 -1.68 15.89
C THR A 113 -6.80 -1.69 17.40
N THR A 114 -6.67 -0.51 18.03
CA THR A 114 -6.84 -0.34 19.48
C THR A 114 -8.22 -0.82 19.92
N THR A 115 -9.26 -0.42 19.18
CA THR A 115 -10.64 -0.79 19.48
C THR A 115 -10.85 -2.29 19.35
N LEU A 116 -10.37 -2.92 18.27
CA LEU A 116 -10.49 -4.35 18.06
C LEU A 116 -9.79 -5.15 19.17
N VAL A 117 -8.54 -4.81 19.50
CA VAL A 117 -7.78 -5.46 20.57
C VAL A 117 -8.53 -5.37 21.90
N LYS A 118 -9.06 -4.18 22.25
CA LYS A 118 -9.84 -3.98 23.47
C LYS A 118 -11.11 -4.84 23.49
N CYS A 119 -11.89 -4.82 22.40
CA CYS A 119 -13.12 -5.62 22.30
C CYS A 119 -12.85 -7.12 22.44
N VAL A 120 -11.82 -7.63 21.77
CA VAL A 120 -11.43 -9.05 21.87
C VAL A 120 -10.99 -9.40 23.29
N LYS A 121 -10.12 -8.60 23.91
CA LYS A 121 -9.68 -8.85 25.30
C LYS A 121 -10.84 -8.84 26.29
N VAL A 122 -11.74 -7.86 26.20
CA VAL A 122 -12.94 -7.79 27.05
C VAL A 122 -13.81 -9.02 26.83
N MET A 123 -14.02 -9.44 25.59
CA MET A 123 -14.81 -10.63 25.27
C MET A 123 -14.21 -11.89 25.91
N ILE A 124 -12.90 -12.08 25.83
CA ILE A 124 -12.20 -13.24 26.41
C ILE A 124 -12.23 -13.21 27.95
N ILE A 125 -12.04 -12.04 28.57
CA ILE A 125 -12.17 -11.89 30.03
C ILE A 125 -13.56 -12.30 30.51
N ARG A 126 -14.62 -11.97 29.75
CA ARG A 126 -16.00 -12.28 30.12
C ARG A 126 -16.40 -13.72 29.77
N HIS A 127 -15.70 -14.35 28.84
CA HIS A 127 -15.89 -15.75 28.47
C HIS A 127 -14.52 -16.46 28.42
N PRO A 128 -13.96 -16.86 29.58
CA PRO A 128 -12.61 -17.45 29.66
C PRO A 128 -12.44 -18.78 28.91
N ASN A 129 -13.55 -19.42 28.50
CA ASN A 129 -13.55 -20.63 27.68
C ASN A 129 -13.30 -20.36 26.19
N LEU A 130 -13.14 -19.08 25.81
CA LEU A 130 -12.71 -18.68 24.47
C LEU A 130 -11.25 -19.08 24.23
N GLU A 131 -10.91 -19.29 22.96
CA GLU A 131 -9.61 -19.83 22.56
C GLU A 131 -8.44 -18.95 23.03
N ALA A 132 -7.51 -19.57 23.76
CA ALA A 132 -6.29 -18.93 24.24
C ALA A 132 -5.46 -18.33 23.08
N GLU A 133 -5.53 -18.95 21.90
CA GLU A 133 -4.84 -18.48 20.69
C GLU A 133 -5.28 -17.07 20.30
N VAL A 134 -6.58 -16.74 20.35
CA VAL A 134 -7.07 -15.41 19.99
C VAL A 134 -6.64 -14.35 21.01
N TYR A 135 -6.50 -14.73 22.29
CA TYR A 135 -5.94 -13.85 23.30
C TYR A 135 -4.46 -13.53 23.01
N GLU A 136 -3.66 -14.55 22.69
CA GLU A 136 -2.25 -14.37 22.32
C GLU A 136 -2.09 -13.51 21.06
N LEU A 137 -3.00 -13.64 20.09
CA LEU A 137 -3.06 -12.76 18.92
C LEU A 137 -3.35 -11.31 19.30
N ALA A 138 -4.26 -11.08 20.24
CA ALA A 138 -4.57 -9.74 20.73
C ALA A 138 -3.36 -9.11 21.44
N GLU A 139 -2.66 -9.86 22.30
CA GLU A 139 -1.41 -9.44 22.96
C GLU A 139 -0.31 -9.11 21.94
N ARG A 140 -0.09 -9.99 20.96
CA ARG A 140 0.90 -9.76 19.89
C ARG A 140 0.59 -8.51 19.07
N THR A 141 -0.69 -8.30 18.75
CA THR A 141 -1.14 -7.12 18.00
C THR A 141 -0.94 -5.84 18.82
N GLU A 142 -1.25 -5.87 20.12
CA GLU A 142 -1.01 -4.74 21.03
C GLU A 142 0.48 -4.41 21.17
N ALA A 143 1.35 -5.42 21.28
CA ALA A 143 2.79 -5.21 21.34
C ALA A 143 3.34 -4.57 20.05
N ASN A 144 2.78 -4.89 18.88
CA ASN A 144 3.13 -4.22 17.63
C ASN A 144 2.56 -2.80 17.57
N LEU A 145 1.38 -2.57 18.12
CA LEU A 145 0.74 -1.26 18.20
C LEU A 145 1.58 -0.30 19.06
N GLU A 146 2.07 -0.75 20.21
CA GLU A 146 2.92 0.05 21.10
C GLU A 146 4.26 0.42 20.44
N LYS A 147 4.82 -0.43 19.57
CA LYS A 147 6.02 -0.08 18.79
C LYS A 147 5.74 1.01 17.75
N VAL A 148 4.56 1.03 17.14
CA VAL A 148 4.18 2.05 16.15
C VAL A 148 3.81 3.37 16.83
N HIS A 149 3.18 3.31 18.01
CA HIS A 149 2.62 4.45 18.71
C HIS A 149 2.97 4.46 20.22
N PRO A 150 4.26 4.48 20.58
CA PRO A 150 4.68 4.38 21.96
C PRO A 150 4.17 5.57 22.79
N SER A 151 3.53 5.28 23.92
CA SER A 151 3.06 6.31 24.87
C SER A 151 2.22 7.44 24.24
N GLY A 152 1.44 7.14 23.21
CA GLY A 152 0.57 8.15 22.58
C GLY A 152 1.23 8.99 21.48
N LYS A 153 2.44 8.64 21.02
CA LYS A 153 3.16 9.36 19.96
C LYS A 153 3.57 8.42 18.85
N ILE A 154 3.30 8.80 17.59
CA ILE A 154 3.71 7.99 16.44
C ILE A 154 5.23 7.99 16.34
N GLN A 155 5.83 6.80 16.29
CA GLN A 155 7.25 6.63 16.07
C GLN A 155 7.65 7.26 14.73
N GLN A 156 8.74 8.04 14.72
CA GLN A 156 9.23 8.71 13.52
C GLN A 156 10.49 8.00 12.99
N GLY A 157 10.67 7.99 11.68
CA GLY A 157 11.89 7.49 11.04
C GLY A 157 11.67 6.41 9.98
N PRO A 158 12.75 5.87 9.41
CA PRO A 158 12.68 4.92 8.30
C PRO A 158 12.08 3.56 8.70
N GLU A 159 12.13 3.21 9.98
CA GLU A 159 11.57 1.97 10.55
C GLU A 159 10.04 2.00 10.68
N LEU A 160 9.39 3.16 10.56
CA LEU A 160 7.94 3.25 10.74
C LEU A 160 7.18 2.35 9.75
N ARG A 161 7.69 2.20 8.52
CA ARG A 161 7.08 1.37 7.49
C ARG A 161 7.18 -0.13 7.80
N SER A 162 8.28 -0.60 8.35
CA SER A 162 8.45 -2.01 8.76
C SER A 162 7.56 -2.33 9.97
N LEU A 163 7.49 -1.42 10.94
CA LEU A 163 6.60 -1.54 12.09
C LEU A 163 5.11 -1.52 11.70
N LEU A 164 4.71 -0.62 10.80
CA LEU A 164 3.36 -0.61 10.23
C LEU A 164 3.03 -1.94 9.54
N THR A 165 3.97 -2.49 8.76
CA THR A 165 3.80 -3.77 8.08
C THR A 165 3.53 -4.90 9.09
N ALA A 166 4.33 -4.97 10.16
CA ALA A 166 4.13 -5.95 11.22
C ALA A 166 2.78 -5.78 11.93
N LEU A 167 2.39 -4.54 12.23
CA LEU A 167 1.10 -4.22 12.85
C LEU A 167 -0.08 -4.65 11.97
N VAL A 168 -0.04 -4.34 10.66
CA VAL A 168 -1.10 -4.71 9.71
C VAL A 168 -1.22 -6.23 9.55
N SER A 169 -0.10 -6.96 9.56
CA SER A 169 -0.12 -8.42 9.54
C SER A 169 -0.83 -8.99 10.77
N SER A 170 -0.39 -8.59 11.97
CA SER A 170 -1.00 -9.08 13.22
C SER A 170 -2.46 -8.66 13.35
N ALA A 171 -2.82 -7.44 12.95
CA ALA A 171 -4.20 -6.96 12.99
C ALA A 171 -5.11 -7.70 11.99
N ARG A 172 -4.59 -8.10 10.82
CA ARG A 172 -5.33 -8.92 9.85
C ARG A 172 -5.59 -10.32 10.40
N GLU A 173 -4.57 -10.96 10.97
CA GLU A 173 -4.70 -12.28 11.63
C GLU A 173 -5.72 -12.23 12.78
N LEU A 174 -5.59 -11.24 13.68
CA LEU A 174 -6.54 -11.04 14.78
C LEU A 174 -7.98 -10.82 14.27
N HIS A 175 -8.13 -10.02 13.20
CA HIS A 175 -9.43 -9.78 12.58
C HIS A 175 -10.03 -11.09 12.05
N GLU A 176 -9.27 -11.89 11.30
CA GLU A 176 -9.76 -13.16 10.74
C GLU A 176 -10.20 -14.15 11.83
N GLU A 177 -9.42 -14.31 12.89
CA GLU A 177 -9.77 -15.20 14.00
C GLU A 177 -10.95 -14.69 14.83
N ALA A 178 -10.99 -13.38 15.13
CA ALA A 178 -12.13 -12.78 15.82
C ALA A 178 -13.43 -12.88 15.00
N CYS A 179 -13.33 -12.89 13.66
CA CYS A 179 -14.45 -13.17 12.78
C CYS A 179 -14.89 -14.64 12.87
N SER A 180 -13.95 -15.59 12.90
CA SER A 180 -14.31 -17.02 13.06
C SER A 180 -14.99 -17.24 14.41
N LEU A 181 -14.45 -16.67 15.48
CA LEU A 181 -15.04 -16.74 16.82
C LEU A 181 -16.50 -16.30 16.87
N LEU A 182 -16.82 -15.16 16.26
CA LEU A 182 -18.19 -14.65 16.23
C LEU A 182 -19.12 -15.53 15.37
N LYS A 183 -18.63 -16.15 14.29
CA LYS A 183 -19.43 -17.11 13.49
C LYS A 183 -19.72 -18.39 14.24
N ASP A 184 -18.70 -18.98 14.84
CA ASP A 184 -18.76 -20.34 15.37
C ASP A 184 -19.38 -20.36 16.77
N LYS A 185 -19.18 -19.28 17.55
CA LYS A 185 -19.57 -19.24 18.96
C LYS A 185 -20.58 -18.14 19.29
N GLY A 186 -20.98 -17.29 18.34
CA GLY A 186 -21.95 -16.20 18.57
C GLY A 186 -23.35 -16.67 19.01
N ASP A 187 -23.75 -17.88 18.62
CA ASP A 187 -25.04 -18.49 19.04
C ASP A 187 -24.89 -19.42 20.27
N SER A 188 -23.68 -19.95 20.50
CA SER A 188 -23.40 -20.90 21.59
C SER A 188 -23.00 -20.20 22.89
N LEU A 189 -22.29 -19.08 22.78
CA LEU A 189 -22.08 -18.16 23.87
C LEU A 189 -23.37 -17.35 23.95
N GLN A 190 -24.05 -17.35 25.10
CA GLN A 190 -25.12 -16.40 25.39
C GLN A 190 -24.51 -14.99 25.49
N MET A 191 -23.91 -14.50 24.39
CA MET A 191 -23.21 -13.24 24.34
C MET A 191 -24.21 -12.16 24.64
N GLU A 192 -23.86 -11.32 25.61
CA GLU A 192 -24.59 -10.10 25.88
C GLU A 192 -24.62 -9.31 24.57
N ALA A 193 -25.83 -9.02 24.05
CA ALA A 193 -26.03 -8.43 22.73
C ALA A 193 -25.19 -7.15 22.51
N GLU A 194 -24.86 -6.44 23.58
CA GLU A 194 -24.00 -5.27 23.58
C GLU A 194 -22.53 -5.60 23.27
N LEU A 195 -21.94 -6.63 23.88
CA LEU A 195 -20.52 -7.00 23.65
C LEU A 195 -20.30 -7.48 22.22
N GLU A 196 -21.27 -8.23 21.72
CA GLU A 196 -21.28 -8.69 20.35
C GLU A 196 -21.45 -7.55 19.35
N ALA A 197 -22.36 -6.61 19.63
CA ALA A 197 -22.54 -5.41 18.82
C ALA A 197 -21.29 -4.52 18.82
N GLN A 198 -20.53 -4.51 19.91
CA GLN A 198 -19.24 -3.81 20.00
C GLN A 198 -18.16 -4.51 19.16
N LEU A 199 -18.01 -5.83 19.29
CA LEU A 199 -17.00 -6.57 18.51
C LEU A 199 -17.33 -6.55 17.02
N SER A 200 -18.60 -6.69 16.64
CA SER A 200 -19.05 -6.62 15.23
C SER A 200 -18.70 -5.27 14.61
N ASN A 201 -18.91 -4.17 15.34
CA ASN A 201 -18.53 -2.83 14.91
C ASN A 201 -17.03 -2.64 14.81
N ALA A 202 -16.26 -3.16 15.78
CA ALA A 202 -14.81 -3.09 15.76
C ALA A 202 -14.23 -3.86 14.55
N LEU A 203 -14.79 -5.02 14.23
CA LEU A 203 -14.43 -5.81 13.05
C LEU A 203 -14.80 -5.10 11.74
N ALA A 204 -16.02 -4.54 11.65
CA ALA A 204 -16.42 -3.79 10.46
C ALA A 204 -15.52 -2.56 10.22
N SER A 205 -15.19 -1.83 11.29
CA SER A 205 -14.25 -0.70 11.23
C SER A 205 -12.87 -1.17 10.76
N MET A 206 -12.34 -2.23 11.37
CA MET A 206 -11.04 -2.81 10.98
C MET A 206 -11.03 -3.27 9.52
N GLU A 207 -12.10 -3.90 9.02
CA GLU A 207 -12.22 -4.29 7.61
C GLU A 207 -12.10 -3.08 6.68
N THR A 208 -12.71 -1.95 7.05
CA THR A 208 -12.60 -0.72 6.25
C THR A 208 -11.19 -0.17 6.19
N GLU A 209 -10.44 -0.24 7.29
CA GLU A 209 -9.05 0.20 7.34
C GLU A 209 -8.13 -0.78 6.60
N LEU A 210 -8.33 -2.10 6.73
CA LEU A 210 -7.55 -3.12 6.01
C LEU A 210 -7.67 -3.01 4.48
N ARG A 211 -8.82 -2.54 3.96
CA ARG A 211 -9.00 -2.28 2.52
C ARG A 211 -8.15 -1.13 1.99
N LYS A 212 -7.64 -0.26 2.86
CA LYS A 212 -6.73 0.84 2.51
C LYS A 212 -5.27 0.36 2.42
N CYS A 213 -4.97 -0.81 2.99
CA CYS A 213 -3.63 -1.40 3.02
C CYS A 213 -3.32 -2.12 1.69
N HIS A 214 -2.23 -1.72 1.04
CA HIS A 214 -1.72 -2.33 -0.18
C HIS A 214 -0.34 -2.92 0.09
N ILE A 215 -0.15 -4.19 -0.28
CA ILE A 215 1.12 -4.90 -0.11
C ILE A 215 1.91 -4.75 -1.40
N SER A 216 3.13 -4.22 -1.30
CA SER A 216 4.09 -4.26 -2.41
C SER A 216 4.98 -5.49 -2.25
N GLU A 217 5.02 -6.35 -3.28
CA GLU A 217 5.82 -7.58 -3.30
C GLU A 217 7.19 -7.39 -3.98
N ILE A 218 7.54 -6.18 -4.39
CA ILE A 218 8.81 -5.90 -5.06
C ILE A 218 9.92 -5.76 -3.99
N GLY A 219 10.47 -6.90 -3.55
CA GLY A 219 11.59 -6.98 -2.61
C GLY A 219 11.15 -7.37 -1.20
N GLN A 220 11.04 -6.40 -0.28
CA GLN A 220 10.49 -6.61 1.06
C GLN A 220 8.97 -6.42 1.02
N THR A 221 8.21 -7.35 1.61
CA THR A 221 6.75 -7.23 1.78
C THR A 221 6.45 -6.02 2.67
N LEU A 222 6.17 -4.87 2.07
CA LEU A 222 5.88 -3.62 2.79
C LEU A 222 4.44 -3.18 2.54
N VAL A 223 3.79 -2.66 3.58
CA VAL A 223 2.42 -2.15 3.51
C VAL A 223 2.40 -0.65 3.27
N TYR A 224 1.59 -0.22 2.30
CA TYR A 224 1.33 1.18 1.95
C TYR A 224 -0.15 1.50 2.15
N LEU A 225 -0.46 2.66 2.71
CA LEU A 225 -1.84 3.10 2.96
C LEU A 225 -2.32 4.04 1.85
N HIS A 226 -3.44 3.70 1.21
CA HIS A 226 -4.02 4.53 0.16
C HIS A 226 -5.53 4.67 0.37
N HIS A 227 -6.08 5.83 -0.02
CA HIS A 227 -7.53 5.98 -0.10
C HIS A 227 -8.11 5.03 -1.16
N ILE A 228 -9.23 4.40 -0.83
CA ILE A 228 -9.95 3.53 -1.74
C ILE A 228 -10.54 4.40 -2.86
N SER A 229 -10.01 4.27 -4.09
CA SER A 229 -10.63 4.88 -5.28
C SER A 229 -11.92 4.15 -5.65
N ALA A 230 -12.91 4.88 -6.18
CA ALA A 230 -14.20 4.35 -6.59
C ALA A 230 -14.11 3.20 -7.63
N GLU A 231 -12.98 3.03 -8.31
CA GLU A 231 -12.74 1.90 -9.23
C GLU A 231 -12.41 0.58 -8.52
N SER A 232 -11.82 0.60 -7.32
CA SER A 232 -11.46 -0.62 -6.55
C SER A 232 -12.66 -1.30 -5.90
N GLU A 233 -13.78 -0.60 -5.73
CA GLU A 233 -15.05 -1.18 -5.23
C GLU A 233 -15.58 -2.30 -6.14
N ARG A 234 -15.22 -2.31 -7.42
CA ARG A 234 -15.70 -3.32 -8.38
C ARG A 234 -14.99 -4.66 -8.27
N LYS A 235 -13.76 -4.70 -7.73
CA LYS A 235 -12.97 -5.94 -7.55
C LYS A 235 -13.05 -6.54 -6.15
N GLY A 236 -13.38 -5.75 -5.12
CA GLY A 236 -13.42 -6.19 -3.72
C GLY A 236 -14.75 -6.78 -3.23
N LYS A 237 -15.78 -6.88 -4.08
CA LYS A 237 -17.14 -7.30 -3.68
C LYS A 237 -17.29 -8.78 -3.29
N GLY A 238 -16.21 -9.57 -3.31
CA GLY A 238 -16.17 -10.96 -2.85
C GLY A 238 -15.55 -11.17 -1.45
N GLY A 239 -15.56 -10.15 -0.58
CA GLY A 239 -14.95 -10.24 0.76
C GLY A 239 -15.75 -11.13 1.72
N LYS A 240 -15.08 -12.12 2.34
CA LYS A 240 -15.54 -13.21 3.22
C LYS A 240 -16.31 -12.81 4.51
N LEU A 241 -16.83 -11.57 4.59
CA LEU A 241 -17.30 -10.91 5.81
C LEU A 241 -18.66 -10.22 5.66
N SER A 242 -19.41 -10.54 4.61
CA SER A 242 -20.79 -10.06 4.41
C SER A 242 -21.65 -10.23 5.67
N TRP A 243 -21.45 -11.30 6.44
CA TRP A 243 -22.18 -11.65 7.66
C TRP A 243 -21.89 -10.72 8.87
N LEU A 244 -20.75 -10.01 8.96
CA LEU A 244 -20.54 -9.04 10.06
C LEU A 244 -21.39 -7.80 9.89
N LYS A 245 -21.71 -7.46 8.64
CA LYS A 245 -22.73 -6.48 8.31
C LYS A 245 -24.15 -6.99 8.55
N PHE A 246 -24.34 -8.28 8.86
CA PHE A 246 -25.64 -8.84 9.22
C PHE A 246 -26.00 -8.72 10.71
N ARG A 247 -25.09 -8.27 11.61
CA ARG A 247 -25.42 -8.17 13.05
C ARG A 247 -25.50 -6.77 13.65
N ARG A 248 -25.10 -5.73 12.91
CA ARG A 248 -25.39 -4.34 13.29
C ARG A 248 -25.66 -3.46 12.08
N GLU A 249 -26.73 -3.80 11.40
CA GLU A 249 -27.52 -2.82 10.67
C GLU A 249 -28.96 -3.32 10.71
N THR A 250 -29.74 -2.78 11.64
CA THR A 250 -31.15 -2.52 11.38
C THR A 250 -31.17 -1.59 10.16
N LYS A 251 -31.04 -2.17 8.97
CA LYS A 251 -31.24 -1.49 7.71
C LYS A 251 -32.26 -2.33 6.97
N GLU A 252 -33.50 -1.88 7.10
CA GLU A 252 -34.57 -2.15 6.16
C GLU A 252 -33.99 -2.11 4.73
N LYS A 253 -33.89 -3.30 4.11
CA LYS A 253 -33.61 -3.54 2.69
C LYS A 253 -33.69 -5.06 2.47
N GLY A 254 -34.70 -5.66 1.86
CA GLY A 254 -35.88 -5.08 1.21
C GLY A 254 -36.99 -4.69 2.16
N ASP A 255 -37.64 -3.59 1.83
CA ASP A 255 -38.88 -3.13 2.45
C ASP A 255 -39.98 -4.13 2.11
N PHE A 256 -40.08 -5.16 2.92
CA PHE A 256 -41.32 -5.89 3.06
C PHE A 256 -41.97 -5.33 4.31
N PRO A 257 -43.12 -4.65 4.20
CA PRO A 257 -43.83 -4.19 5.38
C PRO A 257 -44.04 -5.39 6.32
N LYS A 258 -43.90 -5.16 7.63
CA LYS A 258 -44.05 -6.19 8.67
C LYS A 258 -45.28 -7.06 8.37
N GLY A 259 -45.05 -8.33 8.04
CA GLY A 259 -46.10 -9.30 7.71
C GLY A 259 -45.99 -9.95 6.33
N MET A 260 -45.08 -9.47 5.48
CA MET A 260 -45.00 -9.96 4.12
C MET A 260 -44.07 -11.18 3.95
N SER A 261 -44.59 -12.22 3.28
CA SER A 261 -43.95 -13.52 3.10
C SER A 261 -42.63 -13.43 2.34
N ARG A 262 -41.62 -14.20 2.78
CA ARG A 262 -40.35 -14.36 2.04
C ARG A 262 -40.51 -15.18 0.77
N ASP A 263 -41.59 -15.95 0.66
CA ASP A 263 -41.93 -16.71 -0.53
C ASP A 263 -42.72 -15.83 -1.49
N VAL A 264 -42.05 -15.40 -2.57
CA VAL A 264 -42.64 -14.56 -3.62
C VAL A 264 -43.78 -15.30 -4.33
N SER A 265 -43.72 -16.63 -4.41
CA SER A 265 -44.76 -17.42 -5.07
C SER A 265 -46.10 -17.42 -4.31
N SER A 266 -46.09 -17.00 -3.04
CA SER A 266 -47.25 -16.89 -2.17
C SER A 266 -47.84 -15.48 -2.08
N TRP A 267 -47.27 -14.49 -2.79
CA TRP A 267 -47.75 -13.11 -2.72
C TRP A 267 -49.08 -12.92 -3.43
N GLY A 268 -50.01 -12.27 -2.76
CA GLY A 268 -51.22 -11.74 -3.37
C GLY A 268 -50.99 -10.36 -3.99
N VAL A 269 -52.09 -9.73 -4.38
CA VAL A 269 -52.08 -8.42 -5.05
C VAL A 269 -51.63 -7.29 -4.11
N GLN A 270 -51.96 -7.41 -2.82
CA GLN A 270 -51.61 -6.43 -1.78
C GLN A 270 -50.10 -6.43 -1.54
N GLU A 271 -49.53 -7.62 -1.46
CA GLU A 271 -48.10 -7.86 -1.39
C GLU A 271 -47.35 -7.26 -2.59
N VAL A 272 -47.82 -7.52 -3.82
CA VAL A 272 -47.23 -6.92 -5.03
C VAL A 272 -47.33 -5.39 -5.01
N GLY A 273 -48.42 -4.82 -4.46
CA GLY A 273 -48.57 -3.39 -4.24
C GLY A 273 -47.48 -2.81 -3.33
N PHE A 274 -47.22 -3.44 -2.18
CA PHE A 274 -46.14 -3.04 -1.27
C PHE A 274 -44.76 -3.17 -1.90
N TRP A 275 -44.55 -4.21 -2.71
CA TRP A 275 -43.31 -4.35 -3.46
C TRP A 275 -43.10 -3.19 -4.44
N LEU A 276 -44.13 -2.78 -5.19
CA LEU A 276 -44.04 -1.60 -6.06
C LEU A 276 -43.79 -0.30 -5.28
N GLU A 277 -44.39 -0.16 -4.10
CA GLU A 277 -44.13 0.96 -3.19
C GLU A 277 -42.64 1.02 -2.77
N SER A 278 -42.04 -0.13 -2.42
CA SER A 278 -40.61 -0.24 -2.08
C SER A 278 -39.68 0.17 -3.24
N LEU A 279 -40.14 0.05 -4.48
CA LEU A 279 -39.42 0.45 -5.69
C LEU A 279 -39.66 1.92 -6.06
N GLN A 280 -40.42 2.65 -5.25
CA GLN A 280 -40.88 4.02 -5.52
C GLN A 280 -41.68 4.11 -6.83
N LEU A 281 -42.56 3.12 -7.04
CA LEU A 281 -43.38 2.94 -8.23
C LEU A 281 -44.88 2.86 -7.88
N THR A 282 -45.30 3.65 -6.88
CA THR A 282 -46.68 3.69 -6.39
C THR A 282 -47.70 4.05 -7.48
N GLU A 283 -47.28 4.78 -8.52
CA GLU A 283 -48.12 5.13 -9.68
C GLU A 283 -48.67 3.91 -10.46
N TYR A 284 -48.09 2.71 -10.28
CA TYR A 284 -48.53 1.49 -10.96
C TYR A 284 -49.31 0.52 -10.07
N ILE A 285 -49.50 0.81 -8.78
CA ILE A 285 -50.19 -0.10 -7.85
C ILE A 285 -51.61 -0.39 -8.30
N GLU A 286 -52.38 0.64 -8.69
CA GLU A 286 -53.77 0.46 -9.15
C GLU A 286 -53.85 -0.38 -10.43
N VAL A 287 -52.91 -0.19 -11.35
CA VAL A 287 -52.86 -0.93 -12.62
C VAL A 287 -52.51 -2.39 -12.35
N PHE A 288 -51.50 -2.67 -11.52
CA PHE A 288 -51.16 -4.04 -11.15
C PHE A 288 -52.28 -4.71 -10.36
N THR A 289 -53.00 -3.94 -9.53
CA THR A 289 -54.13 -4.44 -8.74
C THR A 289 -55.33 -4.81 -9.61
N SER A 290 -55.71 -3.92 -10.53
CA SER A 290 -56.83 -4.15 -11.46
C SER A 290 -56.58 -5.29 -12.44
N HIS A 291 -55.32 -5.61 -12.72
CA HIS A 291 -54.91 -6.73 -13.59
C HIS A 291 -54.60 -8.02 -12.81
N ASP A 292 -54.88 -8.07 -11.50
CA ASP A 292 -54.64 -9.22 -10.61
C ASP A 292 -53.20 -9.77 -10.72
N ILE A 293 -52.20 -8.88 -10.81
CA ILE A 293 -50.80 -9.27 -10.88
C ILE A 293 -50.33 -9.72 -9.50
N ARG A 294 -50.01 -11.02 -9.36
CA ARG A 294 -49.54 -11.63 -8.12
C ARG A 294 -48.06 -12.02 -8.24
N GLY A 295 -47.51 -12.59 -7.17
CA GLY A 295 -46.06 -12.86 -7.11
C GLY A 295 -45.54 -13.79 -8.19
N ARG A 296 -46.34 -14.76 -8.67
CA ARG A 296 -45.96 -15.68 -9.75
C ARG A 296 -45.82 -14.96 -11.10
N GLU A 297 -46.73 -14.03 -11.37
CA GLU A 297 -46.68 -13.19 -12.56
C GLU A 297 -45.50 -12.24 -12.46
N VAL A 298 -45.24 -11.65 -11.28
CA VAL A 298 -44.06 -10.79 -11.04
C VAL A 298 -42.76 -11.51 -11.41
N MET A 299 -42.58 -12.76 -10.99
CA MET A 299 -41.37 -13.55 -11.29
C MET A 299 -41.15 -13.82 -12.78
N THR A 300 -42.20 -13.72 -13.60
CA THR A 300 -42.17 -14.03 -15.04
C THR A 300 -42.41 -12.81 -15.94
N LEU A 301 -42.51 -11.61 -15.35
CA LEU A 301 -42.75 -10.37 -16.08
C LEU A 301 -41.74 -10.15 -17.21
N THR A 302 -42.27 -9.88 -18.39
CA THR A 302 -41.49 -9.45 -19.55
C THR A 302 -41.68 -7.97 -19.84
N ARG A 303 -40.82 -7.43 -20.68
CA ARG A 303 -40.97 -6.05 -21.19
C ARG A 303 -42.28 -5.84 -21.94
N ARG A 304 -42.85 -6.90 -22.56
CA ARG A 304 -44.11 -6.80 -23.29
C ARG A 304 -45.26 -6.61 -22.31
N ASP A 305 -45.32 -7.42 -21.26
CA ASP A 305 -46.37 -7.35 -20.24
C ASP A 305 -46.39 -5.97 -19.56
N LEU A 306 -45.22 -5.43 -19.22
CA LEU A 306 -45.13 -4.08 -18.65
C LEU A 306 -45.62 -2.99 -19.61
N LYS A 307 -45.40 -3.15 -20.91
CA LYS A 307 -45.89 -2.21 -21.92
C LYS A 307 -47.42 -2.27 -22.02
N ASP A 308 -47.98 -3.47 -21.94
CA ASP A 308 -49.44 -3.71 -21.99
C ASP A 308 -50.13 -3.19 -20.71
N LEU A 309 -49.43 -3.23 -19.56
CA LEU A 309 -49.80 -2.57 -18.31
C LEU A 309 -49.56 -1.04 -18.31
N GLY A 310 -49.20 -0.44 -19.44
CA GLY A 310 -49.00 1.01 -19.55
C GLY A 310 -47.69 1.56 -18.96
N VAL A 311 -46.77 0.70 -18.52
CA VAL A 311 -45.44 1.09 -18.04
C VAL A 311 -44.52 1.35 -19.24
N THR A 312 -44.55 2.60 -19.72
CA THR A 312 -43.80 3.01 -20.93
C THR A 312 -42.44 3.66 -20.64
N LYS A 313 -42.25 4.21 -19.43
CA LYS A 313 -41.00 4.86 -19.00
C LYS A 313 -39.87 3.83 -18.92
N VAL A 314 -38.82 4.00 -19.73
CA VAL A 314 -37.69 3.05 -19.83
C VAL A 314 -37.03 2.78 -18.47
N GLY A 315 -36.88 3.80 -17.62
CA GLY A 315 -36.33 3.64 -16.27
C GLY A 315 -37.19 2.75 -15.38
N HIS A 316 -38.51 2.87 -15.48
CA HIS A 316 -39.46 2.10 -14.65
C HIS A 316 -39.50 0.65 -15.13
N VAL A 317 -39.56 0.43 -16.44
CA VAL A 317 -39.44 -0.91 -17.04
C VAL A 317 -38.17 -1.62 -16.57
N LYS A 318 -37.02 -0.94 -16.60
CA LYS A 318 -35.75 -1.52 -16.13
C LYS A 318 -35.77 -1.83 -14.64
N ARG A 319 -36.32 -0.93 -13.81
CA ARG A 319 -36.38 -1.10 -12.35
C ARG A 319 -37.26 -2.29 -11.97
N ILE A 320 -38.45 -2.42 -12.56
CA ILE A 320 -39.39 -3.52 -12.31
C ILE A 320 -38.78 -4.85 -12.77
N LEU A 321 -38.27 -4.94 -14.00
CA LEU A 321 -37.70 -6.20 -14.51
C LEU A 321 -36.45 -6.64 -13.75
N HIS A 322 -35.61 -5.70 -13.33
CA HIS A 322 -34.44 -6.03 -12.52
C HIS A 322 -34.84 -6.55 -11.15
N ALA A 323 -35.74 -5.85 -10.46
CA ALA A 323 -36.24 -6.27 -9.15
C ALA A 323 -36.99 -7.61 -9.21
N ALA A 324 -37.80 -7.84 -10.24
CA ALA A 324 -38.48 -9.12 -10.47
C ALA A 324 -37.51 -10.28 -10.66
N LYS A 325 -36.41 -10.05 -11.39
CA LYS A 325 -35.35 -11.05 -11.58
C LYS A 325 -34.63 -11.38 -10.28
N ASP A 326 -34.37 -10.37 -9.45
CA ASP A 326 -33.74 -10.55 -8.15
C ASP A 326 -34.65 -11.37 -7.21
N LEU A 327 -35.96 -11.09 -7.21
CA LEU A 327 -36.97 -11.88 -6.49
C LEU A 327 -37.00 -13.34 -6.94
N ALA A 328 -36.94 -13.58 -8.25
CA ALA A 328 -36.93 -14.94 -8.79
C ALA A 328 -35.68 -15.74 -8.36
N SER A 329 -34.53 -15.08 -8.23
CA SER A 329 -33.28 -15.73 -7.80
C SER A 329 -33.25 -16.10 -6.32
N CYS A 330 -33.99 -15.39 -5.46
CA CYS A 330 -34.08 -15.66 -4.03
C CYS A 330 -35.05 -16.81 -3.69
N SER A 331 -36.01 -17.14 -4.57
CA SER A 331 -37.01 -18.19 -4.33
C SER A 331 -36.49 -19.61 -4.63
N THR A 332 -35.35 -19.74 -5.32
CA THR A 332 -34.74 -21.02 -5.71
C THR A 332 -33.56 -21.45 -4.84
N GLY A 333 -33.36 -20.81 -3.69
CA GLY A 333 -32.27 -21.07 -2.75
C GLY A 333 -32.68 -21.86 -1.52
#